data_AF-A0A8T8D5N0-F1
#
_entry.id   AF-A0A8T8D5N0-F1
#
_cell.length_a   1.000
_cell.length_b   1.000
_cell.length_c   1.000
_cell.angle_alpha   90.00
_cell.angle_beta   90.00
_cell.angle_gamma   90.00
#
_symmetry.space_group_name_H-M   'P 1'
#
loop_
_entity.id
_entity.type
_entity.pdbx_description
1 polymer ?
#
loop_
_entity_poly.entity_id
_entity_poly.type
_entity_poly.pdbx_seq_one_letter_code
_entity_poly.pdbx_strand_id
1 'polypeptide(L)'
;MLALTAFFAGAVLMALELLGSRLLAPSLGSSIFVWGSLIGVVLAALSAGYALGGLAADRWPARAGPALVLVLAGAWILVLAARGEAWVAALAGRVADPRWGALLASAVLFLPPGLLLGSISPWLVRLAAPATYRLGRVAGNLYAVSNAGSIAGTLATAFWLIPLLPAATILKALAAILAGAAVLLAGRRHLAVALPAAAVLGVAVVPAPAPAAVTADGARVVYQRNTLYHHLRVEDREDSRFLRFDNSWQSGMYLHDPVTARFAYTDVMHAGWALKPDARRVLLVGLGGGSIPKRVLASYPDVTIDVAELDPVVVDVARRFFHLPGDPRLRVYVEDGRRFIRRAPQRYDLVLLDAYYADAIPFHLTTRQFLEEVRSRLAPGGVVVANVIGALEGPRSALLRAFYRTYREVFPEVYLMPVLPVEPAELQNVILLARDDQGEPGPLDGEELARAVEAWAARHPELEALAAAARWIYDRPVPVDDVPVLQDDYAPVDALLHFERDNPLPDVLRPGGGN
;
A
#
# COMPACT_ATOMS: atom_id res chain seq x y z
N MET A 1 17.02 -9.15 -35.82
CA MET A 1 17.90 -8.38 -34.92
C MET A 1 17.20 -7.10 -34.45
N LEU A 2 17.00 -6.07 -35.30
CA LEU A 2 16.37 -4.80 -34.88
C LEU A 2 15.00 -4.98 -34.21
N ALA A 3 14.11 -5.80 -34.79
CA ALA A 3 12.81 -6.11 -34.19
C ALA A 3 12.93 -6.82 -32.82
N LEU A 4 13.85 -7.77 -32.66
CA LEU A 4 14.08 -8.43 -31.37
C LEU A 4 14.64 -7.45 -30.33
N THR A 5 15.54 -6.55 -30.72
CA THR A 5 16.02 -5.48 -29.84
C THR A 5 14.88 -4.57 -29.40
N ALA A 6 14.00 -4.15 -30.32
CA ALA A 6 12.82 -3.36 -30.00
C ALA A 6 11.90 -4.09 -29.01
N PHE A 7 11.64 -5.39 -29.25
CA PHE A 7 10.84 -6.22 -28.35
C PHE A 7 11.41 -6.26 -26.93
N PHE A 8 12.70 -6.59 -26.77
CA PHE A 8 13.31 -6.70 -25.44
C PHE A 8 13.49 -5.35 -24.75
N ALA A 9 13.78 -4.27 -25.50
CA ALA A 9 13.85 -2.93 -24.93
C ALA A 9 12.49 -2.48 -24.38
N GLY A 10 11.40 -2.69 -25.14
CA GLY A 10 10.04 -2.42 -24.67
C GLY A 10 9.64 -3.27 -23.47
N ALA A 11 9.93 -4.57 -23.51
CA ALA A 11 9.66 -5.49 -22.40
C ALA A 11 10.37 -5.08 -21.11
N VAL A 12 11.66 -4.73 -21.18
CA VAL A 12 12.44 -4.32 -20.02
C VAL A 12 11.99 -2.97 -19.48
N LEU A 13 11.68 -2.01 -20.37
CA LEU A 13 11.20 -0.69 -19.97
C LEU A 13 9.93 -0.79 -19.11
N MET A 14 8.92 -1.52 -19.58
CA MET A 14 7.67 -1.66 -18.82
C MET A 14 7.83 -2.53 -17.58
N ALA A 15 8.65 -3.58 -17.64
CA ALA A 15 8.96 -4.37 -16.45
C ALA A 15 9.65 -3.53 -15.36
N LEU A 16 10.56 -2.63 -15.76
CA LEU A 16 11.23 -1.70 -14.84
C LEU A 16 10.24 -0.70 -14.24
N GLU A 17 9.32 -0.15 -15.04
CA GLU A 17 8.25 0.72 -14.56
C GLU A 17 7.38 0.02 -13.51
N LEU A 18 6.93 -1.21 -13.76
CA LEU A 18 6.15 -1.98 -12.79
C LEU A 18 6.93 -2.30 -11.51
N LEU A 19 8.24 -2.58 -11.61
CA LEU A 19 9.11 -2.80 -10.45
C LEU A 19 9.38 -1.52 -9.67
N GLY A 20 9.20 -0.35 -10.28
CA GLY A 20 9.51 0.92 -9.63
C GLY A 20 8.68 1.15 -8.38
N SER A 21 7.39 0.80 -8.41
CA SER A 21 6.53 0.90 -7.23
C SER A 21 7.01 0.02 -6.08
N ARG A 22 7.58 -1.16 -6.37
CA ARG A 22 8.15 -2.07 -5.36
C ARG A 22 9.42 -1.54 -4.71
N LEU A 23 10.24 -0.79 -5.46
CA LEU A 23 11.43 -0.15 -4.92
C LEU A 23 11.08 1.08 -4.07
N LEU A 24 10.03 1.80 -4.43
CA LEU A 24 9.60 3.03 -3.74
C LEU A 24 8.79 2.74 -2.46
N ALA A 25 7.94 1.69 -2.48
CA ALA A 25 7.00 1.38 -1.41
C ALA A 25 7.61 1.30 0.00
N PRO A 26 8.76 0.64 0.24
CA PRO A 26 9.29 0.47 1.59
C PRO A 26 9.56 1.77 2.35
N SER A 27 9.81 2.89 1.66
CA SER A 27 10.11 4.18 2.29
C SER A 27 9.09 5.28 1.99
N LEU A 28 8.38 5.19 0.86
CA LEU A 28 7.44 6.22 0.40
C LEU A 28 5.97 5.75 0.42
N GLY A 29 5.71 4.47 0.73
CA GLY A 29 4.38 3.87 0.68
C GLY A 29 3.88 3.60 -0.75
N SER A 30 2.63 3.16 -0.87
CA SER A 30 2.01 2.74 -2.12
C SER A 30 0.89 3.66 -2.61
N SER A 31 0.91 4.94 -2.21
CA SER A 31 -0.16 5.90 -2.51
C SER A 31 -0.30 6.21 -4.01
N ILE A 32 -1.45 6.78 -4.40
CA ILE A 32 -1.67 7.23 -5.78
C ILE A 32 -0.62 8.24 -6.26
N PHE A 33 -0.03 9.02 -5.34
CA PHE A 33 1.04 9.97 -5.66
C PHE A 33 2.32 9.28 -6.10
N VAL A 34 2.65 8.12 -5.53
CA VAL A 34 3.81 7.30 -5.92
C VAL A 34 3.61 6.74 -7.33
N TRP A 35 2.45 6.17 -7.61
CA TRP A 35 2.11 5.65 -8.94
C TRP A 35 2.07 6.75 -10.00
N GLY A 36 1.40 7.88 -9.71
CA GLY A 36 1.33 9.02 -10.63
C GLY A 36 2.70 9.62 -10.93
N SER A 37 3.55 9.76 -9.92
CA SER A 37 4.93 10.22 -10.06
C SER A 37 5.77 9.29 -10.94
N LEU A 38 5.68 7.99 -10.71
CA LEU A 38 6.43 6.98 -11.45
C LEU A 38 6.06 6.97 -12.93
N ILE A 39 4.77 6.87 -13.25
CA ILE A 39 4.25 6.89 -14.62
C ILE A 39 4.60 8.22 -15.30
N GLY A 40 4.36 9.34 -14.62
CA GLY A 40 4.65 10.68 -15.15
C GLY A 40 6.13 10.85 -15.50
N VAL A 41 7.03 10.41 -14.63
CA VAL A 41 8.48 10.44 -14.87
C VAL A 41 8.86 9.53 -16.03
N VAL A 42 8.34 8.30 -16.10
CA VAL A 42 8.67 7.35 -17.18
C VAL A 42 8.18 7.88 -18.53
N LEU A 43 6.99 8.47 -18.60
CA LEU A 43 6.47 9.11 -19.82
C LEU A 43 7.31 10.33 -20.23
N ALA A 44 7.71 11.17 -19.28
CA ALA A 44 8.60 12.30 -19.55
C ALA A 44 9.97 11.83 -20.06
N ALA A 45 10.52 10.78 -19.43
CA ALA A 45 11.76 10.15 -19.85
C ALA A 45 11.67 9.56 -21.26
N LEU A 46 10.55 8.90 -21.59
CA LEU A 46 10.30 8.37 -22.92
C LEU A 46 10.23 9.48 -23.97
N SER A 47 9.46 10.55 -23.70
CA SER A 47 9.31 11.68 -24.61
C SER A 47 10.65 12.35 -24.93
N ALA A 48 11.43 12.67 -23.89
CA ALA A 48 12.77 13.23 -24.06
C ALA A 48 13.73 12.21 -24.70
N GLY A 49 13.63 10.94 -24.34
CA GLY A 49 14.39 9.84 -24.93
C GLY A 49 14.15 9.71 -26.43
N TYR A 50 12.89 9.81 -26.89
CA TYR A 50 12.56 9.78 -28.32
C TYR A 50 13.20 10.94 -29.08
N ALA A 51 13.15 12.16 -28.53
CA ALA A 51 13.77 13.33 -29.15
C ALA A 51 15.30 13.18 -29.23
N LEU A 52 15.95 12.84 -28.11
CA LEU A 52 17.40 12.66 -28.04
C LEU A 52 17.88 11.49 -28.90
N GLY A 53 17.13 10.39 -28.92
CA GLY A 53 17.39 9.22 -29.73
C GLY A 53 17.31 9.51 -31.22
N GLY A 54 16.33 10.32 -31.66
CA GLY A 54 16.23 10.78 -33.05
C GLY A 54 17.46 11.59 -33.47
N LEU A 55 17.85 12.58 -32.66
CA LEU A 55 19.03 13.42 -32.91
C LEU A 55 20.33 12.58 -32.96
N ALA A 56 20.50 11.66 -32.01
CA ALA A 56 21.66 10.77 -31.96
C ALA A 56 21.69 9.80 -33.16
N ALA A 57 20.53 9.30 -33.57
CA ALA A 57 20.41 8.39 -34.71
C ALA A 57 20.78 9.06 -36.04
N ASP A 58 20.44 10.33 -36.21
CA ASP A 58 20.83 11.10 -37.40
C ASP A 58 22.32 11.42 -37.43
N ARG A 59 22.91 11.74 -36.26
CA ARG A 59 24.33 12.07 -36.13
C ARG A 59 25.25 10.82 -36.21
N TRP A 60 24.79 9.69 -35.66
CA TRP A 60 25.55 8.44 -35.60
C TRP A 60 24.68 7.23 -35.99
N PRO A 61 24.41 7.02 -37.30
CA PRO A 61 23.56 5.93 -37.79
C PRO A 61 24.30 4.59 -37.80
N ALA A 62 24.83 4.16 -36.66
CA ALA A 62 25.57 2.91 -36.50
C ALA A 62 24.97 2.06 -35.37
N ARG A 63 25.04 0.73 -35.52
CA ARG A 63 24.53 -0.24 -34.52
C ARG A 63 25.23 -0.15 -33.16
N ALA A 64 26.43 0.43 -33.10
CA ALA A 64 27.20 0.58 -31.88
C ALA A 64 26.54 1.55 -30.88
N GLY A 65 25.89 2.62 -31.36
CA GLY A 65 25.22 3.61 -30.52
C GLY A 65 24.08 3.02 -29.66
N PRO A 66 23.03 2.44 -30.25
CA PRO A 66 21.94 1.84 -29.47
C PRO A 66 22.41 0.64 -28.66
N ALA A 67 23.45 -0.10 -29.09
CA ALA A 67 24.04 -1.16 -28.29
C ALA A 67 24.71 -0.62 -27.01
N LEU A 68 25.43 0.51 -27.09
CA LEU A 68 26.00 1.18 -25.92
C LEU A 68 24.90 1.66 -24.97
N VAL A 69 23.84 2.28 -25.50
CA VAL A 69 22.68 2.74 -24.71
C VAL A 69 22.04 1.60 -23.93
N LEU A 70 21.84 0.42 -24.55
CA LEU A 70 21.30 -0.76 -23.88
C LEU A 70 22.20 -1.22 -22.72
N VAL A 71 23.53 -1.20 -22.90
CA VAL A 71 24.46 -1.57 -21.82
C VAL A 71 24.44 -0.54 -20.69
N LEU A 72 24.39 0.76 -20.99
CA LEU A 72 24.29 1.81 -19.98
C LEU A 72 22.98 1.71 -19.19
N ALA A 73 21.86 1.44 -19.86
CA ALA A 73 20.58 1.21 -19.21
C ALA A 73 20.62 -0.04 -18.31
N GLY A 74 21.19 -1.14 -18.80
CA GLY A 74 21.39 -2.36 -18.01
C GLY A 74 22.29 -2.13 -16.79
N ALA A 75 23.38 -1.37 -16.94
CA ALA A 75 24.26 -1.02 -15.83
C ALA A 75 23.55 -0.15 -14.77
N TRP A 76 22.73 0.82 -15.18
CA TRP A 76 21.90 1.57 -14.25
C TRP A 76 20.89 0.69 -13.52
N ILE A 77 20.23 -0.24 -14.22
CA ILE A 77 19.32 -1.21 -13.60
C ILE A 77 20.05 -2.10 -12.58
N LEU A 78 21.32 -2.46 -12.82
CA LEU A 78 22.13 -3.18 -11.82
C LEU A 78 22.45 -2.30 -10.59
N VAL A 79 22.65 -1.00 -10.77
CA VAL A 79 22.78 -0.05 -9.65
C VAL A 79 21.48 -0.01 -8.85
N LEU A 80 20.31 0.07 -9.51
CA LEU A 80 19.01 -0.01 -8.84
C LEU A 80 18.84 -1.34 -8.09
N ALA A 81 19.25 -2.47 -8.67
CA ALA A 81 19.20 -3.78 -8.03
C ALA A 81 20.07 -3.87 -6.76
N ALA A 82 21.17 -3.12 -6.70
CA ALA A 82 22.10 -3.14 -5.58
C ALA A 82 21.83 -2.04 -4.53
N ARG A 83 21.30 -0.88 -4.96
CA ARG A 83 21.26 0.35 -4.16
C ARG A 83 19.90 1.07 -4.17
N GLY A 84 18.93 0.58 -4.95
CA GLY A 84 17.64 1.24 -5.13
C GLY A 84 16.98 1.58 -3.80
N GLU A 85 16.81 0.58 -2.93
CA GLU A 85 16.20 0.78 -1.59
C GLU A 85 16.96 1.82 -0.74
N ALA A 86 18.30 1.78 -0.74
CA ALA A 86 19.12 2.74 0.00
C ALA A 86 18.99 4.18 -0.54
N TRP A 87 18.87 4.33 -1.86
CA TRP A 87 18.65 5.63 -2.49
C TRP A 87 17.26 6.17 -2.18
N VAL A 88 16.23 5.33 -2.22
CA VAL A 88 14.86 5.75 -1.84
C VAL A 88 14.85 6.17 -0.38
N ALA A 89 15.41 5.38 0.55
CA ALA A 89 15.47 5.74 1.95
C ALA A 89 16.19 7.08 2.19
N ALA A 90 17.31 7.31 1.49
CA ALA A 90 18.04 8.58 1.57
C ALA A 90 17.28 9.78 0.97
N LEU A 91 16.36 9.54 0.03
CA LEU A 91 15.56 10.59 -0.61
C LEU A 91 14.25 10.86 0.15
N ALA A 92 13.64 9.84 0.75
CA ALA A 92 12.38 9.94 1.48
C ALA A 92 12.43 10.95 2.63
N GLY A 93 13.58 11.08 3.29
CA GLY A 93 13.77 12.06 4.38
C GLY A 93 14.09 13.50 3.91
N ARG A 94 14.21 13.77 2.61
CA ARG A 94 14.63 15.11 2.11
C ARG A 94 13.48 16.05 1.82
N VAL A 95 12.28 15.55 1.55
CA VAL A 95 11.11 16.34 1.18
C VAL A 95 9.95 15.93 2.08
N ALA A 96 9.41 16.88 2.84
CA ALA A 96 8.33 16.60 3.77
C ALA A 96 7.00 16.25 3.06
N ASP A 97 6.71 16.91 1.93
CA ASP A 97 5.51 16.65 1.15
C ASP A 97 5.64 15.32 0.38
N PRO A 98 4.75 14.34 0.62
CA PRO A 98 4.83 13.02 0.01
C PRO A 98 4.71 13.05 -1.53
N ARG A 99 4.02 14.05 -2.10
CA ARG A 99 3.86 14.20 -3.56
C ARG A 99 5.20 14.51 -4.22
N TRP A 100 5.88 15.51 -3.69
CA TRP A 100 7.17 15.97 -4.20
C TRP A 100 8.29 14.99 -3.85
N GLY A 101 8.22 14.33 -2.69
CA GLY A 101 9.14 13.26 -2.33
C GLY A 101 9.06 12.07 -3.29
N ALA A 102 7.85 11.63 -3.61
CA ALA A 102 7.62 10.56 -4.60
C ALA A 102 8.09 10.95 -6.00
N LEU A 103 7.83 12.19 -6.43
CA LEU A 103 8.28 12.70 -7.73
C LEU A 103 9.80 12.76 -7.83
N LEU A 104 10.47 13.29 -6.81
CA LEU A 104 11.93 13.39 -6.76
C LEU A 104 12.58 12.01 -6.79
N ALA A 105 12.11 11.08 -5.95
CA ALA A 105 12.63 9.72 -5.91
C ALA A 105 12.42 9.00 -7.26
N SER A 106 11.23 9.13 -7.84
CA SER A 106 10.94 8.56 -9.16
C SER A 106 11.84 9.14 -10.25
N ALA A 107 12.03 10.47 -10.24
CA ALA A 107 12.90 11.17 -11.20
C ALA A 107 14.36 10.71 -11.09
N VAL A 108 14.92 10.64 -9.88
CA VAL A 108 16.31 10.22 -9.69
C VAL A 108 16.52 8.77 -10.13
N LEU A 109 15.60 7.87 -9.82
CA LEU A 109 15.77 6.44 -10.06
C LEU A 109 15.43 6.02 -11.49
N PHE A 110 14.34 6.55 -12.07
CA PHE A 110 13.75 6.01 -13.31
C PHE A 110 13.88 6.94 -14.52
N LEU A 111 14.16 8.24 -14.33
CA LEU A 111 14.43 9.13 -15.47
C LEU A 111 15.67 8.67 -16.27
N PRO A 112 16.83 8.35 -15.67
CA PRO A 112 18.01 7.94 -16.45
C PRO A 112 17.81 6.68 -17.30
N PRO A 113 17.33 5.53 -16.77
CA PRO A 113 17.12 4.35 -17.59
C PRO A 113 15.95 4.54 -18.56
N GLY A 114 14.92 5.32 -18.20
CA GLY A 114 13.81 5.65 -19.10
C GLY A 114 14.25 6.46 -20.32
N LEU A 115 15.09 7.48 -20.14
CA LEU A 115 15.66 8.29 -21.22
C LEU A 115 16.48 7.41 -22.18
N LEU A 116 17.34 6.56 -21.62
CA LEU A 116 18.18 5.64 -22.40
C LEU A 116 17.32 4.67 -23.21
N LEU A 117 16.38 3.97 -22.57
CA LEU A 117 15.52 2.99 -23.25
C LEU A 117 14.59 3.66 -24.28
N GLY A 118 14.06 4.85 -23.98
CA GLY A 118 13.25 5.63 -24.92
C GLY A 118 14.02 5.99 -26.20
N SER A 119 15.32 6.27 -26.09
CA SER A 119 16.15 6.62 -27.25
C SER A 119 16.37 5.49 -28.27
N ILE A 120 16.07 4.23 -27.90
CA ILE A 120 16.31 3.07 -28.76
C ILE A 120 15.38 3.06 -29.98
N SER A 121 14.10 3.34 -29.81
CA SER A 121 13.10 3.18 -30.89
C SER A 121 13.38 4.06 -32.12
N PRO A 122 13.61 5.38 -32.00
CA PRO A 122 13.98 6.22 -33.14
C PRO A 122 15.28 5.75 -33.83
N TRP A 123 16.24 5.27 -33.03
CA TRP A 123 17.52 4.79 -33.56
C TRP A 123 17.35 3.51 -34.40
N LEU A 124 16.53 2.57 -33.92
CA LEU A 124 16.21 1.36 -34.67
C LEU A 124 15.45 1.68 -35.97
N VAL A 125 14.55 2.68 -35.96
CA VAL A 125 13.86 3.15 -37.18
C VAL A 125 14.86 3.68 -38.19
N ARG A 126 15.78 4.55 -37.76
CA ARG A 126 16.83 5.11 -38.62
C ARG A 126 17.74 4.02 -39.21
N LEU A 127 18.09 3.00 -38.43
CA LEU A 127 18.90 1.87 -38.89
C LEU A 127 18.14 0.92 -39.83
N ALA A 128 16.82 0.86 -39.73
CA ALA A 128 15.96 -0.01 -40.53
C ALA A 128 15.50 0.62 -41.85
N ALA A 129 15.55 1.95 -41.98
CA ALA A 129 15.07 2.68 -43.16
C ALA A 129 16.23 3.42 -43.87
N PRO A 130 16.85 2.82 -44.91
CA PRO A 130 17.65 3.55 -45.88
C PRO A 130 16.81 4.60 -46.62
N ALA A 131 17.46 5.63 -47.18
CA ALA A 131 16.85 6.87 -47.71
C ALA A 131 15.73 6.72 -48.76
N THR A 132 15.44 5.52 -49.27
CA THR A 132 14.46 5.24 -50.33
C THR A 132 13.23 4.42 -49.88
N TYR A 133 13.10 4.09 -48.60
CA TYR A 133 12.05 3.17 -48.11
C TYR A 133 10.80 3.87 -47.55
N ARG A 134 9.66 3.15 -47.49
CA ARG A 134 8.41 3.58 -46.85
C ARG A 134 8.60 3.72 -45.33
N LEU A 135 9.14 4.87 -44.89
CA LEU A 135 9.52 5.19 -43.51
C LEU A 135 8.40 4.86 -42.50
N GLY A 136 7.15 5.18 -42.85
CA GLY A 136 5.98 4.90 -42.00
C GLY A 136 5.74 3.41 -41.71
N ARG A 137 5.95 2.51 -42.69
CA ARG A 137 5.75 1.06 -42.49
C ARG A 137 6.83 0.46 -41.59
N VAL A 138 8.07 0.91 -41.77
CA VAL A 138 9.21 0.45 -40.96
C VAL A 138 9.06 0.92 -39.51
N ALA A 139 8.73 2.20 -39.31
CA ALA A 139 8.46 2.76 -38.00
C ALA A 139 7.27 2.05 -37.32
N GLY A 140 6.15 1.91 -38.03
CA GLY A 140 4.96 1.23 -37.53
C GLY A 140 5.22 -0.22 -37.10
N ASN A 141 5.95 -0.99 -37.92
CA ASN A 141 6.30 -2.38 -37.57
C ASN A 141 7.20 -2.45 -36.33
N LEU A 142 8.19 -1.56 -36.21
CA LEU A 142 9.08 -1.55 -35.05
C LEU A 142 8.34 -1.13 -33.77
N TYR A 143 7.45 -0.14 -33.85
CA TYR A 143 6.59 0.23 -32.72
C TYR A 143 5.63 -0.88 -32.33
N ALA A 144 5.03 -1.58 -33.29
CA ALA A 144 4.16 -2.72 -33.00
C ALA A 144 4.91 -3.85 -32.27
N VAL A 145 6.14 -4.17 -32.69
CA VAL A 145 6.98 -5.17 -32.03
C VAL A 145 7.45 -4.70 -30.65
N SER A 146 7.82 -3.42 -30.51
CA SER A 146 8.14 -2.82 -29.22
C SER A 146 6.97 -2.93 -28.24
N ASN A 147 5.75 -2.58 -28.69
CA ASN A 147 4.54 -2.67 -27.88
C ASN A 147 4.19 -4.12 -27.52
N ALA A 148 4.38 -5.08 -28.43
CA ALA A 148 4.22 -6.50 -28.11
C ALA A 148 5.20 -6.94 -27.03
N GLY A 149 6.44 -6.45 -27.08
CA GLY A 149 7.44 -6.63 -26.03
C GLY A 149 7.01 -6.02 -24.70
N SER A 150 6.58 -4.75 -24.73
CA SER A 150 6.02 -4.05 -23.57
C SER A 150 4.88 -4.82 -22.91
N ILE A 151 3.90 -5.30 -23.68
CA ILE A 151 2.77 -6.11 -23.19
C ILE A 151 3.29 -7.41 -22.54
N ALA A 152 4.18 -8.13 -23.22
CA ALA A 152 4.75 -9.36 -22.69
C ALA A 152 5.54 -9.11 -21.40
N GLY A 153 6.32 -8.04 -21.34
CA GLY A 153 7.09 -7.62 -20.17
C GLY A 153 6.18 -7.26 -18.99
N THR A 154 5.14 -6.45 -19.23
CA THR A 154 4.15 -6.07 -18.21
C THR A 154 3.43 -7.29 -17.65
N LEU A 155 2.90 -8.17 -18.53
CA LEU A 155 2.17 -9.37 -18.10
C LEU A 155 3.09 -10.37 -17.39
N ALA A 156 4.27 -10.65 -17.94
CA ALA A 156 5.24 -11.52 -17.30
C ALA A 156 5.61 -11.01 -15.90
N THR A 157 5.85 -9.70 -15.77
CA THR A 157 6.26 -9.07 -14.52
C THR A 157 5.15 -9.10 -13.48
N ALA A 158 3.94 -8.69 -13.84
CA ALA A 158 2.80 -8.60 -12.92
C ALA A 158 2.29 -9.97 -12.47
N PHE A 159 2.17 -10.94 -13.39
CA PHE A 159 1.51 -12.22 -13.12
C PHE A 159 2.46 -13.33 -12.64
N TRP A 160 3.76 -13.26 -12.95
CA TRP A 160 4.71 -14.32 -12.60
C TRP A 160 5.96 -13.82 -11.89
N LEU A 161 6.66 -12.80 -12.41
CA LEU A 161 7.97 -12.44 -11.86
C LEU A 161 7.84 -11.83 -10.46
N ILE A 162 7.00 -10.82 -10.26
CA ILE A 162 6.79 -10.18 -8.95
C ILE A 162 6.30 -11.18 -7.89
N PRO A 163 5.30 -12.06 -8.17
CA PRO A 163 4.89 -13.07 -7.20
C PRO A 163 5.96 -14.11 -6.84
N LEU A 164 6.84 -14.47 -7.78
CA LEU A 164 7.73 -15.63 -7.63
C LEU A 164 9.17 -15.28 -7.28
N LEU A 165 9.64 -14.07 -7.57
CA LEU A 165 11.04 -13.68 -7.47
C LEU A 165 11.24 -12.38 -6.69
N PRO A 166 12.33 -12.23 -5.92
CA PRO A 166 12.71 -10.95 -5.32
C PRO A 166 12.95 -9.86 -6.38
N ALA A 167 12.55 -8.62 -6.10
CA ALA A 167 12.70 -7.49 -7.02
C ALA A 167 14.14 -7.32 -7.55
N ALA A 168 15.14 -7.45 -6.68
CA ALA A 168 16.56 -7.39 -7.06
C ALA A 168 16.96 -8.48 -8.08
N THR A 169 16.39 -9.68 -8.00
CA THR A 169 16.62 -10.76 -8.97
C THR A 169 16.01 -10.44 -10.31
N ILE A 170 14.80 -9.87 -10.33
CA ILE A 170 14.12 -9.46 -11.56
C ILE A 170 14.93 -8.34 -12.25
N LEU A 171 15.35 -7.31 -11.51
CA LEU A 171 16.18 -6.23 -12.05
C LEU A 171 17.50 -6.76 -12.67
N LYS A 172 18.18 -7.71 -12.01
CA LYS A 172 19.37 -8.38 -12.58
C LYS A 172 19.06 -9.13 -13.87
N ALA A 173 17.92 -9.80 -13.95
CA ALA A 173 17.46 -10.47 -15.16
C ALA A 173 17.16 -9.48 -16.29
N LEU A 174 16.50 -8.35 -16.00
CA LEU A 174 16.24 -7.28 -16.97
C LEU A 174 17.55 -6.70 -17.53
N ALA A 175 18.53 -6.44 -16.67
CA ALA A 175 19.85 -5.99 -17.10
C ALA A 175 20.56 -7.01 -18.00
N ALA A 176 20.45 -8.31 -17.69
CA ALA A 176 20.99 -9.38 -18.52
C ALA A 176 20.30 -9.47 -19.89
N ILE A 177 18.99 -9.25 -19.96
CA ILE A 177 18.23 -9.19 -21.21
C ILE A 177 18.73 -8.02 -22.08
N LEU A 178 18.92 -6.83 -21.51
CA LEU A 178 19.47 -5.68 -22.25
C LEU A 178 20.88 -5.94 -22.77
N ALA A 179 21.74 -6.56 -21.95
CA ALA A 179 23.08 -6.96 -22.37
C ALA A 179 23.01 -7.96 -23.55
N GLY A 180 22.14 -8.97 -23.47
CA GLY A 180 21.89 -9.91 -24.56
C GLY A 180 21.39 -9.23 -25.84
N ALA A 181 20.47 -8.27 -25.71
CA ALA A 181 19.96 -7.48 -26.82
C ALA A 181 21.07 -6.62 -27.47
N ALA A 182 21.98 -6.05 -26.68
CA ALA A 182 23.14 -5.31 -27.17
C ALA A 182 24.11 -6.22 -27.96
N VAL A 183 24.37 -7.44 -27.47
CA VAL A 183 25.17 -8.46 -28.19
C VAL A 183 24.53 -8.83 -29.51
N LEU A 184 23.21 -9.07 -29.49
CA LEU A 184 22.46 -9.44 -30.69
C LEU A 184 22.50 -8.32 -31.75
N LEU A 185 22.55 -7.06 -31.32
CA LEU A 185 22.53 -5.90 -32.22
C LEU A 185 23.90 -5.61 -32.85
N ALA A 186 24.98 -5.61 -32.07
CA ALA A 186 26.29 -5.13 -32.50
C ALA A 186 27.40 -6.21 -32.50
N GLY A 187 27.16 -7.38 -31.90
CA GLY A 187 28.15 -8.46 -31.74
C GLY A 187 29.08 -8.28 -30.53
N ARG A 188 29.80 -9.36 -30.17
CA ARG A 188 30.60 -9.45 -28.92
C ARG A 188 31.72 -8.40 -28.79
N ARG A 189 32.24 -7.87 -29.90
CA ARG A 189 33.34 -6.88 -29.91
C ARG A 189 32.98 -5.54 -29.26
N HIS A 190 31.70 -5.15 -29.26
CA HIS A 190 31.25 -3.91 -28.62
C HIS A 190 30.95 -4.09 -27.13
N LEU A 191 30.81 -5.34 -26.63
CA LEU A 191 30.80 -5.60 -25.20
C LEU A 191 32.14 -5.28 -24.54
N ALA A 192 33.27 -5.49 -25.25
CA ALA A 192 34.61 -5.21 -24.72
C ALA A 192 34.83 -3.70 -24.44
N VAL A 193 34.15 -2.83 -25.18
CA VAL A 193 34.16 -1.37 -24.96
C VAL A 193 33.11 -0.94 -23.91
N ALA A 194 32.06 -1.73 -23.71
CA ALA A 194 30.97 -1.44 -22.79
C ALA A 194 31.16 -2.06 -21.38
N LEU A 195 31.97 -3.12 -21.25
CA LEU A 195 32.38 -3.75 -19.99
C LEU A 195 33.11 -2.79 -19.04
N PRO A 196 34.05 -1.93 -19.50
CA PRO A 196 34.65 -0.89 -18.65
C PRO A 196 33.63 0.16 -18.20
N ALA A 197 32.67 0.56 -19.04
CA ALA A 197 31.63 1.52 -18.65
C ALA A 197 30.63 0.93 -17.64
N ALA A 198 30.25 -0.34 -17.82
CA ALA A 198 29.47 -1.11 -16.85
C ALA A 198 30.26 -1.40 -15.55
N ALA A 199 31.58 -1.59 -15.66
CA ALA A 199 32.47 -1.75 -14.52
C ALA A 199 32.71 -0.42 -13.78
N VAL A 200 32.77 0.74 -14.45
CA VAL A 200 32.86 2.06 -13.80
C VAL A 200 31.56 2.39 -13.07
N LEU A 201 30.39 2.06 -13.64
CA LEU A 201 29.11 2.10 -12.90
C LEU A 201 29.06 1.04 -11.77
N GLY A 202 29.75 -0.09 -11.95
CA GLY A 202 29.89 -1.18 -10.97
C GLY A 202 30.97 -0.97 -9.89
N VAL A 203 31.91 -0.04 -10.05
CA VAL A 203 32.98 0.28 -9.08
C VAL A 203 32.47 1.25 -8.01
N ALA A 204 31.27 1.81 -8.16
CA ALA A 204 30.50 2.39 -7.06
C ALA A 204 29.75 1.34 -6.21
N VAL A 205 30.09 0.06 -6.32
CA VAL A 205 29.64 -1.00 -5.41
C VAL A 205 30.55 -0.98 -4.17
N VAL A 206 30.29 -0.05 -3.26
CA VAL A 206 30.51 -0.33 -1.83
C VAL A 206 29.58 -1.51 -1.51
N PRO A 207 30.05 -2.59 -0.85
CA PRO A 207 29.15 -3.61 -0.37
C PRO A 207 28.02 -2.93 0.40
N ALA A 208 26.77 -3.19 0.00
CA ALA A 208 25.65 -2.80 0.83
C ALA A 208 25.92 -3.43 2.21
N PRO A 209 25.85 -2.66 3.31
CA PRO A 209 25.85 -3.29 4.61
C PRO A 209 24.76 -4.37 4.59
N ALA A 210 25.08 -5.57 5.08
CA ALA A 210 24.05 -6.58 5.31
C ALA A 210 22.85 -5.89 5.97
N PRO A 211 21.59 -6.22 5.61
CA PRO A 211 20.43 -5.59 6.22
C PRO A 211 20.66 -5.61 7.72
N ALA A 212 20.83 -4.42 8.28
CA ALA A 212 21.34 -4.33 9.63
C ALA A 212 20.34 -5.07 10.51
N ALA A 213 20.83 -6.02 11.32
CA ALA A 213 19.99 -6.71 12.28
C ALA A 213 19.32 -5.72 13.24
N VAL A 214 19.78 -4.46 13.26
CA VAL A 214 19.27 -3.33 14.00
C VAL A 214 19.00 -2.17 13.03
N THR A 215 17.78 -1.64 13.00
CA THR A 215 17.40 -0.46 12.21
C THR A 215 18.10 0.81 12.73
N ALA A 216 18.07 1.90 11.95
CA ALA A 216 18.69 3.17 12.32
C ALA A 216 18.15 3.76 13.65
N ASP A 217 16.92 3.39 14.02
CA ASP A 217 16.25 3.75 15.28
C ASP A 217 16.36 2.67 16.37
N GLY A 218 17.30 1.72 16.25
CA GLY A 218 17.66 0.78 17.30
C GLY A 218 16.81 -0.49 17.38
N ALA A 219 15.88 -0.73 16.45
CA ALA A 219 14.99 -1.88 16.48
C ALA A 219 15.64 -3.13 15.89
N ARG A 220 15.51 -4.28 16.55
CA ARG A 220 16.05 -5.54 16.03
C ARG A 220 15.11 -6.14 15.00
N VAL A 221 15.53 -6.24 13.74
CA VAL A 221 14.74 -6.88 12.67
C VAL A 221 14.76 -8.39 12.85
N VAL A 222 13.61 -8.97 13.22
CA VAL A 222 13.44 -10.41 13.43
C VAL A 222 13.12 -11.13 12.12
N TYR A 223 12.31 -10.51 11.29
CA TYR A 223 11.88 -11.06 10.00
C TYR A 223 11.51 -9.93 9.05
N GLN A 224 11.80 -10.10 7.76
CA GLN A 224 11.38 -9.17 6.72
C GLN A 224 11.09 -9.91 5.43
N ARG A 225 10.05 -9.49 4.70
CA ARG A 225 9.68 -10.09 3.42
C ARG A 225 8.84 -9.13 2.58
N ASN A 226 9.14 -9.04 1.29
CA ASN A 226 8.25 -8.43 0.31
C ASN A 226 7.16 -9.44 -0.08
N THR A 227 5.90 -9.04 0.05
CA THR A 227 4.73 -9.84 -0.35
C THR A 227 4.14 -9.27 -1.63
N LEU A 228 3.04 -9.83 -2.13
CA LEU A 228 2.28 -9.21 -3.22
C LEU A 228 1.68 -7.87 -2.83
N TYR A 229 1.60 -7.57 -1.55
CA TYR A 229 0.91 -6.41 -1.04
C TYR A 229 1.89 -5.42 -0.38
N HIS A 230 2.71 -5.88 0.57
CA HIS A 230 3.48 -4.99 1.42
C HIS A 230 4.97 -5.35 1.45
N HIS A 231 5.82 -4.39 1.83
CA HIS A 231 7.07 -4.70 2.49
C HIS A 231 6.78 -4.99 3.97
N LEU A 232 6.72 -6.27 4.34
CA LEU A 232 6.44 -6.68 5.70
C LEU A 232 7.72 -6.76 6.52
N ARG A 233 7.69 -6.21 7.74
CA ARG A 233 8.77 -6.33 8.71
C ARG A 233 8.27 -6.63 10.13
N VAL A 234 8.98 -7.51 10.82
CA VAL A 234 8.82 -7.81 12.24
C VAL A 234 10.04 -7.26 12.98
N GLU A 235 9.80 -6.36 13.92
CA GLU A 235 10.84 -5.67 14.68
C GLU A 235 10.62 -5.88 16.18
N ASP A 236 11.68 -6.24 16.91
CA ASP A 236 11.69 -6.21 18.37
C ASP A 236 12.27 -4.89 18.86
N ARG A 237 11.57 -4.24 19.80
CA ARG A 237 12.02 -3.04 20.51
C ARG A 237 11.74 -3.20 21.98
N GLU A 238 12.78 -3.08 22.80
CA GLU A 238 12.69 -3.23 24.25
C GLU A 238 11.98 -4.55 24.63
N ASP A 239 10.79 -4.47 25.21
CA ASP A 239 9.97 -5.60 25.67
C ASP A 239 8.86 -6.00 24.69
N SER A 240 8.83 -5.40 23.50
CA SER A 240 7.70 -5.46 22.58
C SER A 240 8.14 -5.93 21.18
N ARG A 241 7.24 -6.63 20.48
CA ARG A 241 7.38 -6.99 19.07
C ARG A 241 6.33 -6.28 18.25
N PHE A 242 6.73 -5.73 17.11
CA PHE A 242 5.88 -4.98 16.20
C PHE A 242 5.86 -5.54 14.79
N LEU A 243 4.71 -5.42 14.13
CA LEU A 243 4.50 -5.67 12.71
C LEU A 243 4.41 -4.33 11.99
N ARG A 244 5.16 -4.20 10.89
CA ARG A 244 5.14 -3.04 10.00
C ARG A 244 4.84 -3.45 8.57
N PHE A 245 4.02 -2.65 7.90
CA PHE A 245 3.82 -2.69 6.45
C PHE A 245 4.41 -1.40 5.88
N ASP A 246 5.37 -1.55 4.98
CA ASP A 246 6.15 -0.46 4.41
C ASP A 246 6.74 0.41 5.54
N ASN A 247 6.27 1.64 5.70
CA ASN A 247 6.71 2.54 6.76
C ASN A 247 5.70 2.66 7.94
N SER A 248 4.57 1.95 7.90
CA SER A 248 3.48 2.09 8.86
C SER A 248 3.45 0.99 9.93
N TRP A 249 3.03 1.35 11.14
CA TRP A 249 2.82 0.42 12.25
C TRP A 249 1.46 -0.25 12.13
N GLN A 250 1.41 -1.57 12.24
CA GLN A 250 0.18 -2.33 11.99
C GLN A 250 -0.27 -3.09 13.25
N SER A 251 0.67 -3.68 13.97
CA SER A 251 0.34 -4.47 15.16
C SER A 251 1.52 -4.56 16.11
N GLY A 252 1.23 -4.89 17.36
CA GLY A 252 2.25 -5.01 18.40
C GLY A 252 1.78 -5.85 19.57
N MET A 253 2.71 -6.55 20.19
CA MET A 253 2.50 -7.35 21.40
C MET A 253 3.66 -7.19 22.36
N TYR A 254 3.40 -7.40 23.64
CA TYR A 254 4.46 -7.58 24.61
C TYR A 254 5.08 -8.97 24.46
N LEU A 255 6.40 -9.07 24.62
CA LEU A 255 7.12 -10.34 24.51
C LEU A 255 6.83 -11.26 25.71
N HIS A 256 6.57 -10.69 26.88
CA HIS A 256 6.27 -11.42 28.11
C HIS A 256 4.79 -11.80 28.24
N ASP A 257 3.89 -11.04 27.62
CA ASP A 257 2.47 -11.33 27.51
C ASP A 257 1.98 -11.12 26.05
N PRO A 258 2.06 -12.17 25.22
CA PRO A 258 1.66 -12.09 23.81
C PRO A 258 0.16 -11.88 23.58
N VAL A 259 -0.70 -12.07 24.60
CA VAL A 259 -2.16 -11.86 24.47
C VAL A 259 -2.48 -10.38 24.60
N THR A 260 -1.78 -9.68 25.50
CA THR A 260 -1.94 -8.24 25.66
C THR A 260 -1.40 -7.48 24.45
N ALA A 261 -2.28 -6.69 23.84
CA ALA A 261 -1.95 -5.89 22.68
C ALA A 261 -1.16 -4.65 23.08
N ARG A 262 -0.14 -4.28 22.27
CA ARG A 262 0.65 -3.07 22.52
C ARG A 262 -0.08 -1.78 22.16
N PHE A 263 -1.08 -1.88 21.27
CA PHE A 263 -1.89 -0.77 20.81
C PHE A 263 -3.25 -0.77 21.51
N ALA A 264 -3.53 0.30 22.26
CA ALA A 264 -4.72 0.47 23.09
C ALA A 264 -6.04 0.30 22.31
N TYR A 265 -6.07 0.68 21.03
CA TYR A 265 -7.29 0.57 20.21
C TYR A 265 -7.81 -0.87 20.14
N THR A 266 -6.93 -1.86 20.27
CA THR A 266 -7.30 -3.29 20.24
C THR A 266 -8.33 -3.63 21.31
N ASP A 267 -8.14 -3.11 22.53
CA ASP A 267 -9.08 -3.33 23.63
C ASP A 267 -10.34 -2.48 23.43
N VAL A 268 -10.20 -1.26 22.89
CA VAL A 268 -11.32 -0.35 22.60
C VAL A 268 -12.26 -0.92 21.53
N MET A 269 -11.76 -1.73 20.59
CA MET A 269 -12.58 -2.48 19.61
C MET A 269 -13.59 -3.44 20.29
N HIS A 270 -13.40 -3.79 21.57
CA HIS A 270 -14.36 -4.62 22.32
C HIS A 270 -15.62 -3.85 22.72
N ALA A 271 -15.71 -2.53 22.50
CA ALA A 271 -16.91 -1.75 22.79
C ALA A 271 -18.17 -2.22 22.04
N GLY A 272 -18.01 -2.96 20.93
CA GLY A 272 -19.14 -3.62 20.26
C GLY A 272 -19.96 -4.52 21.18
N TRP A 273 -19.33 -5.18 22.16
CA TRP A 273 -20.03 -6.01 23.15
C TRP A 273 -20.81 -5.20 24.20
N ALA A 274 -20.47 -3.93 24.42
CA ALA A 274 -21.30 -3.07 25.27
C ALA A 274 -22.67 -2.80 24.63
N LEU A 275 -22.72 -2.71 23.30
CA LEU A 275 -23.94 -2.54 22.50
C LEU A 275 -24.63 -3.87 22.17
N LYS A 276 -23.88 -4.97 22.07
CA LYS A 276 -24.40 -6.33 21.84
C LYS A 276 -23.79 -7.35 22.83
N PRO A 277 -24.23 -7.36 24.11
CA PRO A 277 -23.69 -8.19 25.19
C PRO A 277 -23.63 -9.71 24.93
N ASP A 278 -24.55 -10.21 24.11
CA ASP A 278 -24.73 -11.63 23.78
C ASP A 278 -24.05 -12.04 22.46
N ALA A 279 -23.22 -11.16 21.87
CA ALA A 279 -22.52 -11.44 20.62
C ALA A 279 -21.62 -12.68 20.70
N ARG A 280 -21.82 -13.62 19.76
CA ARG A 280 -21.07 -14.90 19.67
C ARG A 280 -20.39 -15.10 18.33
N ARG A 281 -20.93 -14.55 17.24
CA ARG A 281 -20.36 -14.67 15.89
C ARG A 281 -19.73 -13.34 15.48
N VAL A 282 -18.42 -13.33 15.38
CA VAL A 282 -17.64 -12.15 15.04
C VAL A 282 -16.98 -12.34 13.68
N LEU A 283 -17.06 -11.32 12.83
CA LEU A 283 -16.22 -11.21 11.64
C LEU A 283 -15.18 -10.13 11.90
N LEU A 284 -13.92 -10.41 11.61
CA LEU A 284 -12.86 -9.43 11.54
C LEU A 284 -12.38 -9.30 10.08
N VAL A 285 -12.36 -8.08 9.56
CA VAL A 285 -11.76 -7.76 8.25
C VAL A 285 -10.40 -7.12 8.50
N GLY A 286 -9.34 -7.81 8.07
CA GLY A 286 -7.94 -7.56 8.45
C GLY A 286 -7.47 -8.52 9.56
N LEU A 287 -6.16 -8.70 9.71
CA LEU A 287 -5.60 -9.52 10.80
C LEU A 287 -4.42 -8.83 11.49
N GLY A 288 -3.52 -8.22 10.72
CA GLY A 288 -2.25 -7.71 11.23
C GLY A 288 -1.46 -8.78 11.99
N GLY A 289 -1.03 -8.46 13.22
CA GLY A 289 -0.36 -9.41 14.12
C GLY A 289 -1.32 -10.34 14.88
N GLY A 290 -2.63 -10.25 14.63
CA GLY A 290 -3.63 -11.08 15.30
C GLY A 290 -3.97 -10.65 16.73
N SER A 291 -3.72 -9.40 17.11
CA SER A 291 -3.99 -8.89 18.46
C SER A 291 -5.48 -8.95 18.82
N ILE A 292 -6.37 -8.49 17.93
CA ILE A 292 -7.83 -8.55 18.14
C ILE A 292 -8.31 -9.99 18.36
N PRO A 293 -8.07 -10.97 17.46
CA PRO A 293 -8.58 -12.32 17.67
C PRO A 293 -7.98 -13.00 18.91
N LYS A 294 -6.70 -12.77 19.23
CA LYS A 294 -6.11 -13.27 20.49
C LYS A 294 -6.84 -12.75 21.71
N ARG A 295 -7.11 -11.44 21.76
CA ARG A 295 -7.81 -10.82 22.88
C ARG A 295 -9.26 -11.32 22.98
N VAL A 296 -9.97 -11.39 21.87
CA VAL A 296 -11.35 -11.93 21.80
C VAL A 296 -11.42 -13.36 22.32
N LEU A 297 -10.51 -14.24 21.88
CA LEU A 297 -10.50 -15.64 22.31
C LEU A 297 -10.19 -15.82 23.79
N ALA A 298 -9.41 -14.91 24.37
CA ALA A 298 -9.06 -14.90 25.79
C ALA A 298 -10.19 -14.34 26.67
N SER A 299 -10.85 -13.25 26.25
CA SER A 299 -11.93 -12.61 27.01
C SER A 299 -13.28 -13.33 26.88
N TYR A 300 -13.54 -14.03 25.77
CA TYR A 300 -14.86 -14.58 25.48
C TYR A 300 -14.80 -16.07 25.09
N PRO A 301 -15.12 -17.00 26.01
CA PRO A 301 -14.97 -18.44 25.78
C PRO A 301 -15.91 -18.99 24.69
N ASP A 302 -17.10 -18.41 24.53
CA ASP A 302 -18.13 -18.91 23.62
C ASP A 302 -18.17 -18.20 22.24
N VAL A 303 -17.23 -17.28 21.98
CA VAL A 303 -17.18 -16.52 20.72
C VAL A 303 -16.43 -17.30 19.65
N THR A 304 -17.00 -17.33 18.45
CA THR A 304 -16.34 -17.74 17.21
C THR A 304 -16.01 -16.53 16.36
N ILE A 305 -14.82 -16.52 15.78
CA ILE A 305 -14.30 -15.43 14.96
C ILE A 305 -13.85 -15.95 13.58
N ASP A 306 -14.49 -15.41 12.54
CA ASP A 306 -14.02 -15.52 11.16
C ASP A 306 -13.13 -14.29 10.87
N VAL A 307 -12.02 -14.48 10.19
CA VAL A 307 -11.09 -13.41 9.80
C VAL A 307 -10.89 -13.43 8.28
N ALA A 308 -11.07 -12.30 7.62
CA ALA A 308 -10.72 -12.11 6.21
C ALA A 308 -9.41 -11.31 6.11
N GLU A 309 -8.31 -11.97 5.76
CA GLU A 309 -6.98 -11.36 5.59
C GLU A 309 -6.55 -11.48 4.11
N LEU A 310 -6.13 -10.38 3.51
CA LEU A 310 -5.78 -10.34 2.10
C LEU A 310 -4.46 -11.06 1.82
N ASP A 311 -3.48 -10.92 2.71
CA ASP A 311 -2.12 -11.40 2.52
C ASP A 311 -1.86 -12.72 3.27
N PRO A 312 -1.65 -13.86 2.58
CA PRO A 312 -1.34 -15.13 3.25
C PRO A 312 -0.05 -15.06 4.09
N VAL A 313 0.91 -14.21 3.71
CA VAL A 313 2.16 -14.05 4.46
C VAL A 313 1.90 -13.38 5.82
N VAL A 314 0.91 -12.49 5.91
CA VAL A 314 0.49 -11.87 7.18
C VAL A 314 -0.05 -12.93 8.14
N VAL A 315 -0.86 -13.88 7.63
CA VAL A 315 -1.37 -15.01 8.43
C VAL A 315 -0.23 -15.87 8.98
N ASP A 316 0.75 -16.21 8.13
CA ASP A 316 1.93 -16.96 8.54
C ASP A 316 2.76 -16.21 9.59
N VAL A 317 2.93 -14.90 9.43
CA VAL A 317 3.65 -14.04 10.37
C VAL A 317 2.93 -13.94 11.70
N ALA A 318 1.61 -13.75 11.69
CA ALA A 318 0.79 -13.68 12.90
C ALA A 318 0.93 -14.98 13.72
N ARG A 319 0.88 -16.15 13.05
CA ARG A 319 1.08 -17.46 13.71
C ARG A 319 2.49 -17.63 14.25
N ARG A 320 3.51 -17.37 13.42
CA ARG A 320 4.91 -17.69 13.75
C ARG A 320 5.56 -16.72 14.73
N PHE A 321 5.27 -15.43 14.59
CA PHE A 321 5.99 -14.37 15.31
C PHE A 321 5.13 -13.64 16.34
N PHE A 322 3.80 -13.71 16.21
CA PHE A 322 2.84 -13.07 17.14
C PHE A 322 1.96 -14.06 17.91
N HIS A 323 2.23 -15.36 17.82
CA HIS A 323 1.57 -16.42 18.58
C HIS A 323 0.05 -16.47 18.39
N LEU A 324 -0.45 -16.16 17.19
CA LEU A 324 -1.87 -16.39 16.86
C LEU A 324 -2.20 -17.90 17.04
N PRO A 325 -3.14 -18.27 17.91
CA PRO A 325 -3.38 -19.66 18.26
C PRO A 325 -4.10 -20.43 17.14
N GLY A 326 -3.87 -21.74 17.09
CA GLY A 326 -4.69 -22.68 16.32
C GLY A 326 -5.93 -23.10 17.11
N ASP A 327 -6.87 -22.16 17.34
CA ASP A 327 -8.10 -22.40 18.10
C ASP A 327 -9.26 -22.79 17.16
N PRO A 328 -10.08 -23.83 17.45
CA PRO A 328 -11.22 -24.21 16.62
C PRO A 328 -12.28 -23.11 16.46
N ARG A 329 -12.31 -22.13 17.36
CA ARG A 329 -13.19 -20.95 17.30
C ARG A 329 -12.68 -19.87 16.34
N LEU A 330 -11.43 -19.96 15.88
CA LEU A 330 -10.82 -18.98 14.97
C LEU A 330 -10.62 -19.58 13.57
N ARG A 331 -11.21 -18.95 12.56
CA ARG A 331 -11.06 -19.33 11.15
C ARG A 331 -10.52 -18.16 10.35
N VAL A 332 -9.37 -18.35 9.71
CA VAL A 332 -8.73 -17.31 8.88
C VAL A 332 -8.88 -17.68 7.41
N TYR A 333 -9.54 -16.82 6.65
CA TYR A 333 -9.74 -16.91 5.21
C TYR A 333 -8.79 -15.94 4.52
N VAL A 334 -7.99 -16.45 3.58
CA VAL A 334 -7.12 -15.62 2.74
C VAL A 334 -7.92 -15.10 1.55
N GLU A 335 -8.64 -13.98 1.74
CA GLU A 335 -9.47 -13.33 0.73
C GLU A 335 -9.61 -11.83 1.04
N ASP A 336 -9.87 -11.03 0.01
CA ASP A 336 -10.27 -9.62 0.19
C ASP A 336 -11.55 -9.51 1.06
N GLY A 337 -11.55 -8.58 2.01
CA GLY A 337 -12.61 -8.41 2.99
C GLY A 337 -13.99 -8.16 2.39
N ARG A 338 -14.08 -7.31 1.37
CA ARG A 338 -15.34 -7.01 0.69
C ARG A 338 -15.85 -8.23 -0.08
N ARG A 339 -14.96 -8.93 -0.77
CA ARG A 339 -15.31 -10.20 -1.44
C ARG A 339 -15.78 -11.26 -0.46
N PHE A 340 -15.14 -11.38 0.70
CA PHE A 340 -15.55 -12.29 1.76
C PHE A 340 -16.96 -11.95 2.27
N ILE A 341 -17.23 -10.68 2.63
CA ILE A 341 -18.54 -10.23 3.11
C ILE A 341 -19.67 -10.57 2.13
N ARG A 342 -19.45 -10.34 0.83
CA ARG A 342 -20.46 -10.68 -0.21
C ARG A 342 -20.78 -12.18 -0.26
N ARG A 343 -19.84 -13.03 0.14
CA ARG A 343 -19.96 -14.50 0.08
C ARG A 343 -20.13 -15.14 1.46
N ALA A 344 -20.16 -14.35 2.52
CA ALA A 344 -20.14 -14.85 3.88
C ALA A 344 -21.26 -15.89 4.09
N PRO A 345 -20.94 -17.05 4.68
CA PRO A 345 -21.90 -18.15 4.81
C PRO A 345 -22.97 -17.86 5.86
N GLN A 346 -22.75 -16.87 6.72
CA GLN A 346 -23.56 -16.57 7.89
C GLN A 346 -23.72 -15.07 8.13
N ARG A 347 -24.60 -14.72 9.06
CA ARG A 347 -24.70 -13.38 9.63
C ARG A 347 -23.87 -13.29 10.91
N TYR A 348 -23.34 -12.10 11.20
CA TYR A 348 -22.48 -11.84 12.33
C TYR A 348 -23.16 -10.90 13.33
N ASP A 349 -22.92 -11.14 14.61
CA ASP A 349 -23.39 -10.27 15.67
C ASP A 349 -22.50 -9.02 15.75
N LEU A 350 -21.19 -9.18 15.49
CA LEU A 350 -20.23 -8.08 15.36
C LEU A 350 -19.42 -8.19 14.06
N VAL A 351 -19.22 -7.07 13.38
CA VAL A 351 -18.25 -6.94 12.29
C VAL A 351 -17.20 -5.91 12.69
N LEU A 352 -15.97 -6.39 12.89
CA LEU A 352 -14.81 -5.59 13.23
C LEU A 352 -14.05 -5.25 11.94
N LEU A 353 -13.84 -3.97 11.66
CA LEU A 353 -13.13 -3.48 10.49
C LEU A 353 -11.80 -2.87 10.93
N ASP A 354 -10.71 -3.57 10.62
CA ASP A 354 -9.33 -3.18 10.94
C ASP A 354 -8.39 -3.54 9.79
N ALA A 355 -8.68 -2.97 8.61
CA ALA A 355 -7.98 -3.27 7.37
C ALA A 355 -7.18 -2.07 6.88
N TYR A 356 -5.86 -2.15 7.00
CA TYR A 356 -4.91 -1.15 6.52
C TYR A 356 -3.91 -1.81 5.55
N TYR A 357 -3.59 -1.11 4.46
CA TYR A 357 -2.56 -1.57 3.52
C TYR A 357 -1.21 -0.87 3.77
N ALA A 358 -1.24 0.39 4.18
CA ALA A 358 -0.09 1.16 4.63
C ALA A 358 -0.54 2.19 5.68
N ASP A 359 -0.82 3.42 5.26
CA ASP A 359 -1.31 4.54 6.07
C ASP A 359 -2.81 4.82 5.88
N ALA A 360 -3.46 4.13 4.94
CA ALA A 360 -4.88 4.30 4.64
C ALA A 360 -5.66 2.98 4.60
N ILE A 361 -6.98 3.11 4.84
CA ILE A 361 -7.97 2.05 4.61
C ILE A 361 -8.22 1.97 3.09
N PRO A 362 -8.18 0.77 2.47
CA PRO A 362 -8.50 0.64 1.05
C PRO A 362 -9.87 1.24 0.73
N PHE A 363 -9.93 2.14 -0.27
CA PHE A 363 -11.13 2.94 -0.54
C PHE A 363 -12.40 2.09 -0.73
N HIS A 364 -12.29 0.90 -1.33
CA HIS A 364 -13.45 0.03 -1.56
C HIS A 364 -14.04 -0.57 -0.29
N LEU A 365 -13.39 -0.41 0.87
CA LEU A 365 -13.85 -0.78 2.22
C LEU A 365 -14.38 0.43 3.01
N THR A 366 -14.45 1.62 2.40
CA THR A 366 -14.88 2.86 3.08
C THR A 366 -16.23 3.39 2.58
N THR A 367 -16.78 2.76 1.54
CA THR A 367 -17.90 3.32 0.78
C THR A 367 -19.25 2.96 1.36
N ARG A 368 -20.26 3.79 1.07
CA ARG A 368 -21.66 3.49 1.40
C ARG A 368 -22.10 2.12 0.90
N GLN A 369 -21.74 1.76 -0.33
CA GLN A 369 -22.08 0.46 -0.94
C GLN A 369 -21.44 -0.71 -0.19
N PHE A 370 -20.19 -0.56 0.24
CA PHE A 370 -19.55 -1.56 1.10
C PHE A 370 -20.27 -1.66 2.46
N LEU A 371 -20.62 -0.54 3.08
CA LEU A 371 -21.34 -0.54 4.35
C LEU A 371 -22.74 -1.16 4.23
N GLU A 372 -23.43 -0.99 3.10
CA GLU A 372 -24.68 -1.68 2.79
C GLU A 372 -24.47 -3.20 2.69
N GLU A 373 -23.38 -3.65 2.06
CA GLU A 373 -22.97 -5.06 2.03
C GLU A 373 -22.68 -5.60 3.43
N VAL A 374 -21.98 -4.83 4.28
CA VAL A 374 -21.72 -5.18 5.69
C VAL A 374 -23.03 -5.29 6.47
N ARG A 375 -23.90 -4.28 6.39
CA ARG A 375 -25.21 -4.27 7.05
C ARG A 375 -26.04 -5.48 6.66
N SER A 376 -26.01 -5.89 5.38
CA SER A 376 -26.72 -7.09 4.91
C SER A 376 -26.28 -8.40 5.58
N ARG A 377 -25.06 -8.42 6.16
CA ARG A 377 -24.47 -9.55 6.88
C ARG A 377 -24.54 -9.42 8.39
N LEU A 378 -25.14 -8.37 8.94
CA LEU A 378 -25.40 -8.29 10.37
C LEU A 378 -26.59 -9.16 10.77
N ALA A 379 -26.50 -9.75 11.95
CA ALA A 379 -27.63 -10.29 12.67
C ALA A 379 -28.50 -9.14 13.21
N PRO A 380 -29.76 -9.38 13.60
CA PRO A 380 -30.59 -8.35 14.25
C PRO A 380 -29.89 -7.75 15.48
N GLY A 381 -29.84 -6.42 15.57
CA GLY A 381 -29.11 -5.69 16.60
C GLY A 381 -27.58 -5.80 16.49
N GLY A 382 -27.07 -6.25 15.34
CA GLY A 382 -25.64 -6.39 15.10
C GLY A 382 -24.92 -5.04 15.03
N VAL A 383 -23.64 -5.05 15.36
CA VAL A 383 -22.82 -3.84 15.48
C VAL A 383 -21.59 -3.93 14.58
N VAL A 384 -21.31 -2.84 13.87
CA VAL A 384 -20.03 -2.63 13.20
C VAL A 384 -19.11 -1.83 14.11
N VAL A 385 -17.87 -2.27 14.23
CA VAL A 385 -16.82 -1.57 14.97
C VAL A 385 -15.66 -1.34 14.01
N ALA A 386 -15.33 -0.09 13.71
CA ALA A 386 -14.28 0.26 12.77
C ALA A 386 -13.17 1.06 13.43
N ASN A 387 -11.93 0.64 13.22
CA ASN A 387 -10.75 1.39 13.60
C ASN A 387 -10.44 2.43 12.50
N VAL A 388 -10.49 3.72 12.85
CA VAL A 388 -10.19 4.81 11.93
C VAL A 388 -9.13 5.71 12.53
N ILE A 389 -8.03 5.91 11.81
CA ILE A 389 -7.02 6.92 12.16
C ILE A 389 -7.50 8.28 11.66
N GLY A 390 -7.70 9.23 12.57
CA GLY A 390 -8.16 10.58 12.25
C GLY A 390 -8.12 11.52 13.44
N ALA A 391 -8.32 12.81 13.19
CA ALA A 391 -8.57 13.80 14.22
C ALA A 391 -10.09 14.01 14.38
N LEU A 392 -10.54 14.33 15.59
CA LEU A 392 -11.94 14.65 15.86
C LEU A 392 -12.31 16.04 15.33
N GLU A 393 -11.36 16.99 15.40
CA GLU A 393 -11.58 18.40 15.05
C GLU A 393 -10.45 18.99 14.20
N GLY A 394 -10.69 20.19 13.69
CA GLY A 394 -9.72 20.96 12.92
C GLY A 394 -9.46 20.39 11.53
N PRO A 395 -8.45 20.92 10.83
CA PRO A 395 -8.10 20.53 9.47
C PRO A 395 -7.31 19.22 9.46
N ARG A 396 -7.58 18.24 10.32
CA ARG A 396 -7.10 16.86 10.09
C ARG A 396 -8.25 15.86 10.27
N SER A 397 -9.47 16.40 10.36
CA SER A 397 -10.68 15.67 10.68
C SER A 397 -11.47 15.29 9.43
N ALA A 398 -11.17 15.83 8.25
CA ALA A 398 -12.03 15.64 7.08
C ALA A 398 -12.24 14.17 6.72
N LEU A 399 -11.21 13.32 6.85
CA LEU A 399 -11.35 11.89 6.62
C LEU A 399 -12.30 11.23 7.63
N LEU A 400 -12.13 11.50 8.93
CA LEU A 400 -13.01 10.94 9.97
C LEU A 400 -14.45 11.44 9.81
N ARG A 401 -14.65 12.71 9.47
CA ARG A 401 -15.97 13.30 9.24
C ARG A 401 -16.64 12.71 7.99
N ALA A 402 -15.88 12.46 6.92
CA ALA A 402 -16.38 11.75 5.73
C ALA A 402 -16.79 10.30 6.05
N PHE A 403 -16.00 9.59 6.86
CA PHE A 403 -16.38 8.27 7.39
C PHE A 403 -17.67 8.36 8.19
N TYR A 404 -17.72 9.21 9.21
CA TYR A 404 -18.90 9.40 10.06
C TYR A 404 -20.16 9.72 9.23
N ARG A 405 -20.06 10.66 8.28
CA ARG A 405 -21.14 10.98 7.34
C ARG A 405 -21.60 9.76 6.56
N THR A 406 -20.66 8.97 6.01
CA THR A 406 -20.97 7.79 5.20
C THR A 406 -21.62 6.68 6.03
N TYR A 407 -21.19 6.47 7.27
CA TYR A 407 -21.84 5.51 8.18
C TYR A 407 -23.27 5.94 8.53
N ARG A 408 -23.53 7.24 8.73
CA ARG A 408 -24.87 7.76 9.03
C ARG A 408 -25.88 7.63 7.88
N GLU A 409 -25.42 7.47 6.65
CA GLU A 409 -26.30 7.16 5.51
C GLU A 409 -26.81 5.71 5.55
N VAL A 410 -26.11 4.80 6.24
CA VAL A 410 -26.40 3.36 6.24
C VAL A 410 -26.95 2.88 7.58
N PHE A 411 -26.44 3.43 8.68
CA PHE A 411 -26.77 3.03 10.04
C PHE A 411 -27.49 4.16 10.79
N PRO A 412 -28.56 3.85 11.53
CA PRO A 412 -29.31 4.84 12.30
C PRO A 412 -28.49 5.41 13.46
N GLU A 413 -27.60 4.60 14.03
CA GLU A 413 -26.81 4.95 15.21
C GLU A 413 -25.33 4.84 14.90
N VAL A 414 -24.60 5.93 15.13
CA VAL A 414 -23.15 6.02 14.87
C VAL A 414 -22.47 6.80 16.00
N TYR A 415 -21.48 6.19 16.63
CA TYR A 415 -20.72 6.75 17.75
C TYR A 415 -19.24 6.82 17.43
N LEU A 416 -18.55 7.80 18.00
CA LEU A 416 -17.10 7.97 17.88
C LEU A 416 -16.47 7.88 19.26
N MET A 417 -15.49 7.00 19.40
CA MET A 417 -14.76 6.79 20.65
C MET A 417 -13.26 6.92 20.42
N PRO A 418 -12.66 8.10 20.71
CA PRO A 418 -11.21 8.27 20.69
C PRO A 418 -10.53 7.34 21.70
N VAL A 419 -9.37 6.82 21.32
CA VAL A 419 -8.63 5.84 22.11
C VAL A 419 -7.73 6.50 23.15
N LEU A 420 -7.20 7.70 22.87
CA LEU A 420 -6.22 8.38 23.70
C LEU A 420 -6.74 9.75 24.17
N PRO A 421 -6.34 10.20 25.38
CA PRO A 421 -6.69 11.52 25.89
C PRO A 421 -5.79 12.61 25.30
N VAL A 422 -5.79 12.74 23.96
CA VAL A 422 -5.05 13.77 23.22
C VAL A 422 -5.99 14.88 22.77
N GLU A 423 -5.42 16.01 22.37
CA GLU A 423 -6.19 17.14 21.84
C GLU A 423 -7.07 16.71 20.65
N PRO A 424 -8.32 17.19 20.54
CA PRO A 424 -9.24 16.77 19.47
C PRO A 424 -8.71 16.95 18.05
N ALA A 425 -7.80 17.92 17.85
CA ALA A 425 -7.17 18.18 16.56
C ALA A 425 -5.99 17.25 16.22
N GLU A 426 -5.56 16.38 17.15
CA GLU A 426 -4.48 15.42 16.95
C GLU A 426 -4.97 14.12 16.32
N LEU A 427 -4.12 13.54 15.45
CA LEU A 427 -4.39 12.25 14.82
C LEU A 427 -4.25 11.15 15.85
N GLN A 428 -5.27 10.31 15.96
CA GLN A 428 -5.29 9.13 16.82
C GLN A 428 -6.16 8.03 16.22
N ASN A 429 -6.14 6.84 16.83
CA ASN A 429 -7.18 5.86 16.58
C ASN A 429 -8.49 6.35 17.20
N VAL A 430 -9.54 6.36 16.39
CA VAL A 430 -10.93 6.60 16.80
C VAL A 430 -11.72 5.36 16.42
N ILE A 431 -12.35 4.73 17.41
CA ILE A 431 -13.22 3.58 17.19
C ILE A 431 -14.62 4.10 16.85
N LEU A 432 -15.06 3.84 15.63
CA LEU A 432 -16.41 4.15 15.18
C LEU A 432 -17.30 2.93 15.43
N LEU A 433 -18.39 3.12 16.16
CA LEU A 433 -19.40 2.11 16.42
C LEU A 433 -20.65 2.43 15.61
N ALA A 434 -21.22 1.46 14.90
CA ALA A 434 -22.49 1.65 14.21
C ALA A 434 -23.42 0.46 14.43
N ARG A 435 -24.65 0.72 14.90
CA ARG A 435 -25.63 -0.33 15.24
C ARG A 435 -26.78 -0.31 14.24
N ASP A 436 -27.19 -1.47 13.76
CA ASP A 436 -28.41 -1.61 12.95
C ASP A 436 -29.61 -1.81 13.88
N ASP A 437 -30.42 -0.75 14.04
CA ASP A 437 -31.66 -0.81 14.80
C ASP A 437 -32.72 -1.61 14.02
N GLN A 438 -32.80 -2.91 14.32
CA GLN A 438 -33.83 -3.82 13.82
C GLN A 438 -34.90 -4.06 14.90
N GLY A 439 -35.28 -3.03 15.66
CA GLY A 439 -36.36 -3.06 16.67
C GLY A 439 -35.90 -2.95 18.13
N GLU A 440 -34.72 -2.41 18.38
CA GLU A 440 -34.13 -2.16 19.70
C GLU A 440 -34.40 -0.70 20.13
N PRO A 441 -34.09 -0.28 21.37
CA PRO A 441 -34.22 1.12 21.79
C PRO A 441 -33.37 2.01 20.86
N GLY A 442 -33.88 3.21 20.52
CA GLY A 442 -33.21 4.18 19.65
C GLY A 442 -31.84 4.66 20.16
N PRO A 443 -31.23 5.67 19.50
CA PRO A 443 -29.84 6.05 19.77
C PRO A 443 -29.63 6.34 21.25
N LEU A 444 -28.68 5.61 21.85
CA LEU A 444 -28.11 5.97 23.14
C LEU A 444 -27.51 7.37 23.04
N ASP A 445 -27.66 8.18 24.09
CA ASP A 445 -26.83 9.36 24.22
C ASP A 445 -25.37 8.98 24.58
N GLY A 446 -24.46 9.95 24.53
CA GLY A 446 -23.05 9.70 24.81
C GLY A 446 -22.80 9.19 26.24
N GLU A 447 -23.59 9.64 27.21
CA GLU A 447 -23.47 9.21 28.61
C GLU A 447 -23.99 7.78 28.82
N GLU A 448 -25.08 7.42 28.15
CA GLU A 448 -25.63 6.06 28.17
C GLU A 448 -24.66 5.07 27.55
N LEU A 449 -24.05 5.42 26.42
CA LEU A 449 -22.98 4.61 25.83
C LEU A 449 -21.79 4.49 26.78
N ALA A 450 -21.36 5.59 27.41
CA ALA A 450 -20.28 5.58 28.40
C ALA A 450 -20.58 4.61 29.55
N ARG A 451 -21.78 4.70 30.14
CA ARG A 451 -22.23 3.80 31.20
C ARG A 451 -22.26 2.34 30.74
N ALA A 452 -22.72 2.05 29.52
CA ALA A 452 -22.73 0.71 28.97
C ALA A 452 -21.31 0.15 28.79
N VAL A 453 -20.39 0.95 28.26
CA VAL A 453 -18.99 0.57 28.07
C VAL A 453 -18.29 0.38 29.42
N GLU A 454 -18.49 1.27 30.38
CA GLU A 454 -17.95 1.14 31.74
C GLU A 454 -18.46 -0.14 32.43
N ALA A 455 -19.75 -0.43 32.33
CA ALA A 455 -20.34 -1.64 32.89
C ALA A 455 -19.83 -2.93 32.22
N TRP A 456 -19.56 -2.88 30.91
CA TRP A 456 -18.91 -3.99 30.20
C TRP A 456 -17.46 -4.15 30.65
N ALA A 457 -16.67 -3.08 30.65
CA ALA A 457 -15.26 -3.10 31.02
C ALA A 457 -15.06 -3.51 32.49
N ALA A 458 -15.98 -3.18 33.40
CA ALA A 458 -15.94 -3.63 34.80
C ALA A 458 -16.01 -5.16 34.93
N ARG A 459 -16.62 -5.87 33.97
CA ARG A 459 -16.65 -7.34 33.90
C ARG A 459 -15.43 -7.93 33.19
N HIS A 460 -14.64 -7.09 32.53
CA HIS A 460 -13.47 -7.45 31.73
C HIS A 460 -12.27 -6.56 32.12
N PRO A 461 -11.77 -6.70 33.36
CA PRO A 461 -10.71 -5.83 33.88
C PRO A 461 -9.40 -5.93 33.08
N GLU A 462 -9.22 -6.98 32.29
CA GLU A 462 -8.11 -7.13 31.35
C GLU A 462 -8.13 -6.14 30.17
N LEU A 463 -9.25 -5.46 29.94
CA LEU A 463 -9.45 -4.47 28.86
C LEU A 463 -9.30 -3.04 29.40
N GLU A 464 -8.14 -2.74 29.99
CA GLU A 464 -7.89 -1.45 30.67
C GLU A 464 -8.13 -0.23 29.77
N ALA A 465 -7.71 -0.31 28.50
CA ALA A 465 -7.88 0.80 27.56
C ALA A 465 -9.35 1.01 27.16
N LEU A 466 -10.20 -0.02 27.19
CA LEU A 466 -11.65 0.14 26.97
C LEU A 466 -12.29 0.97 28.09
N ALA A 467 -11.96 0.65 29.35
CA ALA A 467 -12.43 1.41 30.50
C ALA A 467 -11.96 2.87 30.47
N ALA A 468 -10.71 3.11 30.04
CA ALA A 468 -10.17 4.45 29.90
C ALA A 468 -10.86 5.24 28.78
N ALA A 469 -11.12 4.61 27.63
CA ALA A 469 -11.74 5.23 26.45
C ALA A 469 -13.20 5.64 26.68
N ALA A 470 -13.93 4.94 27.56
CA ALA A 470 -15.32 5.26 27.88
C ALA A 470 -15.54 6.71 28.36
N ARG A 471 -14.52 7.30 28.98
CA ARG A 471 -14.53 8.68 29.50
C ARG A 471 -14.43 9.74 28.40
N TRP A 472 -14.08 9.34 27.19
CA TRP A 472 -13.74 10.24 26.09
C TRP A 472 -14.67 10.09 24.88
N ILE A 473 -15.80 9.39 25.05
CA ILE A 473 -16.82 9.27 23.99
C ILE A 473 -17.15 10.66 23.45
N TYR A 474 -17.06 10.79 22.13
CA TYR A 474 -17.27 12.07 21.47
C TYR A 474 -18.76 12.24 21.15
N ASP A 475 -19.40 13.12 21.90
CA ASP A 475 -20.84 13.40 21.85
C ASP A 475 -21.18 14.75 21.19
N ARG A 476 -20.16 15.53 20.81
CA ARG A 476 -20.33 16.83 20.18
C ARG A 476 -20.79 16.69 18.72
N PRO A 477 -21.52 17.68 18.17
CA PRO A 477 -21.91 17.67 16.77
C PRO A 477 -20.70 17.59 15.84
N VAL A 478 -20.68 16.61 14.94
CA VAL A 478 -19.66 16.44 13.91
C VAL A 478 -20.09 17.19 12.65
N PRO A 479 -19.38 18.26 12.22
CA PRO A 479 -19.71 18.96 10.98
C PRO A 479 -19.50 18.02 9.78
N VAL A 480 -20.46 17.92 8.87
CA VAL A 480 -20.37 17.00 7.72
C VAL A 480 -20.65 17.65 6.37
N ASP A 481 -21.06 18.93 6.36
CA ASP A 481 -21.55 19.60 5.15
C ASP A 481 -20.47 19.82 4.09
N ASP A 482 -19.22 19.98 4.51
CA ASP A 482 -18.04 20.26 3.68
C ASP A 482 -17.24 19.01 3.27
N VAL A 483 -17.66 17.81 3.70
CA VAL A 483 -16.98 16.53 3.40
C VAL A 483 -17.88 15.60 2.58
N PRO A 484 -17.33 14.82 1.63
CA PRO A 484 -18.17 13.97 0.77
C PRO A 484 -18.69 12.73 1.51
N VAL A 485 -19.80 12.17 1.01
CA VAL A 485 -20.15 10.77 1.25
C VAL A 485 -19.24 9.92 0.38
N LEU A 486 -18.57 8.93 0.97
CA LEU A 486 -17.66 8.04 0.26
C LEU A 486 -18.48 7.02 -0.52
N GLN A 487 -18.30 6.96 -1.83
CA GLN A 487 -19.00 6.04 -2.75
C GLN A 487 -17.99 5.30 -3.62
N ASP A 488 -18.38 4.16 -4.18
CA ASP A 488 -17.49 3.33 -5.03
C ASP A 488 -16.89 4.10 -6.21
N ASP A 489 -17.63 5.07 -6.76
CA ASP A 489 -17.19 5.95 -7.85
C ASP A 489 -16.47 7.22 -7.37
N TYR A 490 -16.57 7.57 -6.08
CA TYR A 490 -15.92 8.73 -5.49
C TYR A 490 -15.63 8.54 -3.99
N ALA A 491 -14.41 8.06 -3.69
CA ALA A 491 -13.90 7.91 -2.34
C ALA A 491 -12.43 8.39 -2.25
N PRO A 492 -12.20 9.72 -2.16
CA PRO A 492 -10.85 10.29 -2.19
C PRO A 492 -10.12 10.14 -0.84
N VAL A 493 -10.02 8.92 -0.32
CA VAL A 493 -9.49 8.61 1.03
C VAL A 493 -8.06 9.12 1.22
N ASP A 494 -7.16 8.81 0.28
CA ASP A 494 -5.76 9.27 0.32
C ASP A 494 -5.66 10.81 0.32
N ALA A 495 -6.54 11.46 -0.44
CA ALA A 495 -6.58 12.91 -0.52
C ALA A 495 -7.03 13.51 0.83
N LEU A 496 -8.13 13.02 1.39
CA LEU A 496 -8.64 13.48 2.68
C LEU A 496 -7.64 13.25 3.82
N LEU A 497 -6.79 12.22 3.73
CA LEU A 497 -5.72 11.95 4.70
C LEU A 497 -4.55 12.95 4.58
N HIS A 498 -4.16 13.34 3.37
CA HIS A 498 -2.89 14.06 3.13
C HIS A 498 -3.04 15.56 2.86
N PHE A 499 -4.14 16.02 2.28
CA PHE A 499 -4.24 17.43 1.87
C PHE A 499 -4.26 18.38 3.06
N GLU A 500 -4.91 18.00 4.16
CA GLU A 500 -5.09 18.93 5.28
C GLU A 500 -3.87 19.04 6.22
N ARG A 501 -2.82 18.25 6.02
CA ARG A 501 -1.59 18.35 6.83
C ARG A 501 -0.88 19.71 6.63
N ASP A 502 -1.00 20.30 5.43
CA ASP A 502 -0.30 21.54 5.05
C ASP A 502 -1.12 22.50 4.13
N ASN A 503 -2.35 22.16 3.68
CA ASN A 503 -3.17 23.02 2.79
C ASN A 503 -4.70 22.75 2.92
N PRO A 504 -5.58 23.73 2.67
CA PRO A 504 -7.02 23.48 2.64
C PRO A 504 -7.41 22.54 1.48
N LEU A 505 -8.46 21.73 1.67
CA LEU A 505 -9.05 20.89 0.62
C LEU A 505 -9.35 21.75 -0.63
N PRO A 506 -8.87 21.38 -1.83
CA PRO A 506 -9.23 22.09 -3.06
C PRO A 506 -10.75 22.09 -3.25
N ASP A 507 -11.31 23.19 -3.76
CA ASP A 507 -12.77 23.41 -3.85
C ASP A 507 -13.51 22.30 -4.63
N VAL A 508 -12.82 21.56 -5.49
CA VAL A 508 -13.34 20.39 -6.23
C VAL A 508 -13.64 19.19 -5.33
N LEU A 509 -13.00 19.11 -4.15
CA LEU A 509 -13.26 18.07 -3.14
C LEU A 509 -14.35 18.48 -2.14
N ARG A 510 -14.84 19.73 -2.20
CA ARG A 510 -15.97 20.20 -1.41
C ARG A 510 -17.29 19.87 -2.14
N PRO A 511 -18.32 19.35 -1.45
CA PRO A 511 -19.63 19.16 -2.06
C PRO A 511 -20.15 20.49 -2.63
N GLY A 512 -20.36 20.57 -3.96
CA GLY A 512 -20.87 21.77 -4.66
C GLY A 512 -19.87 22.51 -5.56
N GLY A 513 -18.60 22.08 -5.66
CA GLY A 513 -17.59 22.69 -6.53
C GLY A 513 -17.69 22.34 -8.02
N GLY A 514 -18.76 21.66 -8.44
CA GLY A 514 -19.03 21.34 -9.85
C GLY A 514 -20.08 22.28 -10.43
N ASN A 515 -19.64 23.27 -11.20
CA ASN A 515 -20.41 23.83 -12.30
C ASN A 515 -19.66 23.51 -13.60
#